data_AF-A0A1G3UL30-F1
#
_entry.id   AF-A0A1G3UL30-F1
#
_cell.length_a   1.000
_cell.length_b   1.000
_cell.length_c   1.000
_cell.angle_alpha   90.00
_cell.angle_beta   90.00
_cell.angle_gamma   90.00
#
_symmetry.space_group_name_H-M   'P 1'
#
loop_
_entity.id
_entity.type
_entity.pdbx_description
1 polymer ?
#
loop_
_entity_poly.entity_id
_entity_poly.type
_entity_poly.pdbx_seq_one_letter_code
_entity_poly.pdbx_strand_id
1 'polypeptide(L)'
;MSDYNKFTAMLASEFHRYLMEDEERAPMLPENVLLIFQVDGEEDFNRWHKEITLRNREAGQSVAYVHLKKWRLHSVIEDMTLIGATA
;
A
#
# COMPACT_ATOMS: atom_id res chain seq x y z
N MET A 1 -7.08 2.89 17.77
CA MET A 1 -5.81 2.26 17.31
C MET A 1 -5.98 0.81 16.85
N SER A 2 -7.00 0.04 17.27
CA SER A 2 -7.30 -1.28 16.66
C SER A 2 -7.61 -1.21 15.17
N ASP A 3 -8.01 -0.02 14.71
CA ASP A 3 -8.71 0.16 13.45
C ASP A 3 -7.75 0.35 12.28
N TYR A 4 -6.55 0.92 12.50
CA TYR A 4 -5.56 1.06 11.43
C TYR A 4 -4.91 -0.26 11.04
N ASN A 5 -4.69 -1.19 11.98
CA ASN A 5 -4.22 -2.54 11.63
C ASN A 5 -5.26 -3.28 10.77
N LYS A 6 -6.55 -3.16 11.12
CA LYS A 6 -7.65 -3.73 10.32
C LYS A 6 -7.73 -3.07 8.95
N PHE A 7 -7.55 -1.74 8.90
CA PHE A 7 -7.56 -0.99 7.66
C PHE A 7 -6.39 -1.38 6.75
N THR A 8 -5.17 -1.52 7.29
CA THR A 8 -4.02 -2.05 6.54
C THR A 8 -4.28 -3.46 6.01
N ALA A 9 -4.83 -4.37 6.82
CA ALA A 9 -5.12 -5.74 6.39
C ALA A 9 -6.17 -5.78 5.26
N MET A 10 -7.17 -4.90 5.33
CA MET A 10 -8.15 -4.73 4.26
C MET A 10 -7.49 -4.19 2.99
N LEU A 11 -6.71 -3.10 3.08
CA LEU A 11 -6.01 -2.51 1.93
C LEU A 11 -5.05 -3.50 1.27
N ALA A 12 -4.35 -4.32 2.05
CA ALA A 12 -3.48 -5.37 1.53
C ALA A 12 -4.27 -6.44 0.74
N SER A 13 -5.45 -6.82 1.24
CA SER A 13 -6.31 -7.80 0.56
C SER A 13 -6.86 -7.25 -0.76
N GLU A 14 -7.23 -5.97 -0.78
CA GLU A 14 -7.70 -5.28 -1.98
C GLU A 14 -6.58 -5.04 -2.99
N PHE A 15 -5.39 -4.69 -2.51
CA PHE A 15 -4.20 -4.56 -3.35
C PHE A 15 -3.85 -5.90 -4.01
N HIS A 16 -3.93 -7.01 -3.24
CA HIS A 16 -3.75 -8.34 -3.80
C HIS A 16 -4.78 -8.66 -4.88
N ARG A 17 -6.07 -8.33 -4.67
CA ARG A 17 -7.11 -8.53 -5.68
C ARG A 17 -6.85 -7.69 -6.94
N TYR A 18 -6.49 -6.43 -6.78
CA TYR A 18 -6.13 -5.55 -7.90
C TYR A 18 -5.00 -6.13 -8.75
N LEU A 19 -3.95 -6.67 -8.11
CA LEU A 19 -2.85 -7.34 -8.83
C LEU A 19 -3.29 -8.59 -9.59
N MET A 20 -4.30 -9.32 -9.08
CA MET A 20 -4.84 -10.52 -9.73
C MET A 20 -5.77 -10.19 -10.90
N GLU A 21 -6.44 -9.04 -10.87
CA GLU A 21 -7.40 -8.61 -11.91
C GLU A 21 -6.73 -7.96 -13.13
N ASP A 22 -5.48 -7.51 -13.03
CA ASP A 22 -4.74 -6.81 -14.09
C ASP A 22 -3.32 -7.40 -14.27
N GLU A 23 -3.20 -8.51 -15.02
CA GLU A 23 -1.93 -9.22 -15.29
C GLU A 23 -0.88 -8.34 -16.00
N GLU A 24 -1.28 -7.27 -16.70
CA GLU A 24 -0.37 -6.36 -17.40
C GLU A 24 0.25 -5.29 -16.49
N ARG A 25 -0.36 -4.99 -15.32
CA ARG A 25 0.14 -3.97 -14.36
C ARG A 25 0.80 -4.52 -13.10
N ALA A 26 0.55 -5.78 -12.76
CA ALA A 26 1.23 -6.46 -11.67
C ALA A 26 2.78 -6.57 -11.75
N PRO A 27 3.46 -6.56 -12.92
CA PRO A 27 4.81 -7.12 -13.01
C PRO A 27 5.98 -6.14 -12.79
N MET A 28 5.92 -5.19 -11.85
CA MET A 28 7.07 -4.29 -11.58
C MET A 28 7.49 -4.13 -10.12
N LEU A 29 6.92 -4.91 -9.20
CA LEU A 29 7.37 -4.91 -7.82
C LEU A 29 8.65 -5.72 -7.66
N PRO A 30 9.72 -5.15 -7.07
CA PRO A 30 10.89 -5.92 -6.68
C PRO A 30 10.49 -7.06 -5.72
N GLU A 31 11.23 -8.17 -5.78
CA GLU A 31 11.13 -9.19 -4.75
C GLU A 31 11.40 -8.57 -3.36
N ASN A 32 10.66 -9.03 -2.36
CA ASN A 32 10.72 -8.53 -0.99
C ASN A 32 10.47 -7.01 -0.86
N VAL A 33 9.73 -6.38 -1.77
CA VAL A 33 9.37 -4.96 -1.61
C VAL A 33 8.47 -4.74 -0.40
N LEU A 34 8.77 -3.70 0.37
CA LEU A 34 7.95 -3.23 1.48
C LEU A 34 6.97 -2.16 0.99
N LEU A 35 5.68 -2.38 1.22
CA LEU A 35 4.63 -1.47 0.73
C LEU A 35 4.22 -0.47 1.81
N ILE A 36 4.07 0.80 1.41
CA ILE A 36 3.46 1.86 2.21
C ILE A 36 2.21 2.35 1.48
N PHE A 37 1.04 2.14 2.07
CA PHE A 37 -0.21 2.69 1.55
C PHE A 37 -0.34 4.17 1.89
N GLN A 38 -0.76 4.97 0.91
CA GLN A 38 -1.14 6.36 1.08
C GLN A 38 -2.53 6.58 0.51
N VAL A 39 -3.47 6.95 1.36
CA VAL A 39 -4.88 7.10 1.02
C VAL A 39 -5.26 8.58 1.07
N ASP A 40 -5.84 9.10 -0.02
CA ASP A 40 -6.28 10.50 -0.08
C ASP A 40 -7.34 10.78 0.99
N GLY A 41 -7.11 11.82 1.81
CA GLY A 41 -8.00 12.21 2.92
C GLY A 41 -7.83 11.43 4.23
N GLU A 42 -6.85 10.54 4.32
CA GLU A 42 -6.57 9.72 5.51
C GLU A 42 -5.18 10.05 6.10
N GLU A 43 -4.92 11.32 6.42
CA GLU A 43 -3.58 11.81 6.77
C GLU A 43 -3.02 11.16 8.04
N ASP A 44 -3.86 10.88 9.02
CA ASP A 44 -3.44 10.25 10.29
C ASP A 44 -3.02 8.80 10.07
N PHE A 45 -3.79 8.06 9.28
CA PHE A 45 -3.42 6.72 8.85
C PHE A 45 -2.13 6.74 8.03
N ASN A 46 -2.00 7.67 7.07
CA ASN A 46 -0.81 7.76 6.21
C ASN A 46 0.47 8.00 7.02
N ARG A 47 0.41 8.87 8.04
CA ARG A 47 1.55 9.10 8.94
C ARG A 47 1.86 7.87 9.77
N TRP A 48 0.85 7.28 10.39
CA TRP A 48 0.99 6.08 11.22
C TRP A 48 1.55 4.90 10.40
N HIS A 49 0.99 4.63 9.22
CA HIS A 49 1.38 3.52 8.36
C HIS A 49 2.82 3.68 7.88
N LYS A 50 3.20 4.88 7.44
CA LYS A 50 4.58 5.16 7.03
C LYS A 50 5.56 4.93 8.19
N GLU A 51 5.27 5.44 9.37
CA GLU A 51 6.16 5.31 10.53
C GLU A 51 6.33 3.84 10.94
N ILE A 52 5.23 3.11 11.10
CA ILE A 52 5.29 1.71 11.56
C ILE A 52 5.94 0.81 10.51
N THR A 53 5.65 1.01 9.22
CA THR A 53 6.27 0.23 8.15
C THR A 53 7.77 0.49 8.08
N LEU A 54 8.21 1.74 8.09
CA LEU A 54 9.65 2.06 8.01
C LEU A 54 10.43 1.58 9.24
N ARG A 55 9.82 1.59 10.43
CA ARG A 55 10.44 1.02 11.64
C ARG A 55 10.72 -0.48 11.49
N ASN A 56 9.90 -1.20 10.72
CA ASN A 56 10.02 -2.65 10.51
C ASN A 56 10.74 -3.00 9.19
N ARG A 57 11.32 -2.03 8.49
CA ARG A 57 12.03 -2.26 7.23
C ARG A 57 13.30 -3.08 7.46
N GLU A 58 13.50 -4.12 6.66
CA GLU A 58 14.73 -4.90 6.66
C GLU A 58 15.88 -4.17 5.94
N ALA A 59 17.13 -4.47 6.30
CA ALA A 59 18.29 -3.87 5.65
C ALA A 59 18.32 -4.24 4.15
N GLY A 60 18.41 -3.23 3.28
CA GLY A 60 18.42 -3.43 1.83
C GLY A 60 17.03 -3.66 1.21
N GLN A 61 15.97 -3.71 1.99
CA GLN A 61 14.61 -3.90 1.48
C GLN A 61 14.15 -2.68 0.69
N SER A 62 13.68 -2.87 -0.54
CA SER A 62 13.11 -1.78 -1.34
C SER A 62 11.78 -1.33 -0.76
N VAL A 63 11.46 -0.04 -0.86
CA VAL A 63 10.18 0.50 -0.40
C VAL A 63 9.41 1.02 -1.61
N ALA A 64 8.14 0.68 -1.70
CA ALA A 64 7.25 1.24 -2.71
C ALA A 64 6.01 1.86 -2.06
N TYR A 65 5.60 2.99 -2.61
CA TYR A 65 4.40 3.68 -2.18
C TYR A 65 3.24 3.33 -3.08
N VAL A 66 2.13 2.95 -2.46
CA VAL A 66 0.87 2.66 -3.13
C VAL A 66 -0.10 3.78 -2.82
N HIS A 67 -0.27 4.68 -3.78
CA HIS A 67 -1.19 5.81 -3.65
C HIS A 67 -2.59 5.39 -4.05
N LEU A 68 -3.59 5.72 -3.23
CA LEU A 68 -5.00 5.36 -3.39
C LEU A 68 -5.80 6.66 -3.47
N LYS A 69 -6.18 7.09 -4.69
CA LYS A 69 -6.92 8.35 -4.88
C LYS A 69 -8.39 8.26 -4.53
N LYS A 70 -8.95 7.06 -4.66
CA LYS A 70 -10.35 6.77 -4.32
C LYS A 70 -10.45 5.34 -3.79
N TRP A 71 -11.06 5.22 -2.63
CA TRP A 71 -11.51 3.95 -2.05
C TRP A 71 -12.94 4.18 -1.55
N ARG A 72 -13.90 3.37 -1.99
CA ARG A 72 -15.34 3.58 -1.70
C ARG A 72 -15.92 2.51 -0.78
N LEU A 73 -17.15 2.77 -0.31
CA LEU A 73 -18.05 2.01 0.58
C LEU A 73 -18.12 0.48 0.41
N HIS A 74 -17.60 -0.08 -0.70
CA HIS A 74 -17.56 -1.51 -1.01
C HIS A 74 -16.14 -2.11 -0.96
N SER A 75 -15.17 -1.36 -0.40
CA SER A 75 -13.77 -1.78 -0.26
C SER A 75 -13.14 -2.18 -1.60
N VAL A 76 -13.17 -1.32 -2.61
CA VAL A 76 -12.48 -1.59 -3.89
C VAL A 76 -11.55 -0.42 -4.20
N ILE A 77 -10.35 -0.75 -4.68
CA ILE A 77 -9.36 0.22 -5.15
C ILE A 77 -9.78 0.69 -6.55
N GLU A 78 -10.10 1.98 -6.70
CA GLU A 78 -10.57 2.54 -7.99
C GLU A 78 -9.42 3.15 -8.83
N ASP A 79 -8.38 3.67 -8.19
CA ASP A 79 -7.22 4.28 -8.86
C ASP A 79 -5.98 4.15 -7.96
N MET A 80 -4.85 3.80 -8.59
CA MET A 80 -3.59 3.54 -7.90
C MET A 80 -2.38 4.08 -8.67
N THR A 81 -1.38 4.57 -7.94
CA THR A 81 -0.05 4.86 -8.49
C THR A 81 1.03 4.24 -7.63
N LEU A 82 1.91 3.47 -8.27
CA LEU A 82 3.11 2.92 -7.65
C LEU A 82 4.27 3.91 -7.82
N ILE A 83 4.83 4.39 -6.71
CA ILE A 83 6.05 5.19 -6.73
C ILE A 83 7.16 4.34 -6.12
N GLY A 84 8.10 3.91 -6.96
CA GLY A 84 9.30 3.20 -6.51
C GLY A 84 10.26 4.16 -5.81
N ALA A 85 10.70 3.82 -4.60
CA ALA A 85 11.84 4.46 -3.97
C ALA A 85 13.05 3.53 -4.09
N THR A 86 13.98 3.88 -4.96
CA THR A 86 15.31 3.25 -4.99
C THR A 86 16.07 3.58 -3.72
N ALA A 87 16.80 2.58 -3.23
CA ALA A 87 17.56 2.55 -1.98
C ALA A 87 18.46 3.77 -1.74
#